data_AF-A0A3Q2UUU7-F1
#
_entry.id   AF-A0A3Q2UUU7-F1
#
_cell.length_a   1.000
_cell.length_b   1.000
_cell.length_c   1.000
_cell.angle_alpha   90.00
_cell.angle_beta   90.00
_cell.angle_gamma   90.00
#
_symmetry.space_group_name_H-M   'P 1'
#
loop_
_entity.id
_entity.type
_entity.pdbx_description
1 polymer ?
#
loop_
_entity_poly.entity_id
_entity_poly.type
_entity_poly.pdbx_seq_one_letter_code
_entity_poly.pdbx_strand_id
1 'polypeptide(L)'
;NYGPLYLGGNAGLAGLISNSLYRRALNVRQAPITSSLPMAVLPFLTTCALYSATVSNPLLSGDLNCPMCSIIRGAVVGVIGGGVYPILLALPMNIGLASRYSTAPMPEKGNMIRYCVEISRPVLRRMRAVLVLQAFFGTYLGSRHYETYTKLATITFGPGGEELKD
;
A
#
# COMPACT_ATOMS: atom_id res chain seq x y z
N ASN A 1 2.10 18.96 3.12
CA ASN A 1 2.06 17.90 2.10
C ASN A 1 1.62 16.57 2.75
N TYR A 2 0.32 16.24 2.76
CA TYR A 2 -0.23 15.08 3.50
C TYR A 2 -0.45 13.83 2.64
N GLY A 3 -0.05 13.86 1.37
CA GLY A 3 -0.27 12.75 0.42
C GLY A 3 0.28 11.39 0.90
N PRO A 4 1.57 11.29 1.28
CA PRO A 4 2.15 10.02 1.74
C PRO A 4 1.41 9.43 2.95
N LEU A 5 0.99 10.28 3.90
CA LEU A 5 0.24 9.87 5.09
C LEU A 5 -1.15 9.33 4.75
N TYR A 6 -1.86 9.95 3.82
CA TYR A 6 -3.16 9.48 3.34
C TYR A 6 -3.06 8.14 2.61
N LEU A 7 -2.05 7.99 1.75
CA LEU A 7 -1.82 6.74 1.01
C LEU A 7 -1.36 5.62 1.95
N GLY A 8 -0.44 5.92 2.86
CA GLY A 8 0.02 5.00 3.89
C GLY A 8 -1.11 4.57 4.81
N GLY A 9 -1.95 5.49 5.30
CA GLY A 9 -3.09 5.20 6.18
C GLY A 9 -4.09 4.25 5.52
N ASN A 10 -4.38 4.49 4.24
CA ASN A 10 -5.19 3.60 3.42
C ASN A 10 -4.56 2.21 3.23
N ALA A 11 -3.24 2.14 3.00
CA ALA A 11 -2.52 0.87 2.93
C ALA A 11 -2.54 0.09 4.27
N GLY A 12 -2.45 0.79 5.40
CA GLY A 12 -2.59 0.20 6.73
C GLY A 12 -3.99 -0.37 6.97
N LEU A 13 -5.04 0.36 6.60
CA LEU A 13 -6.44 -0.12 6.66
C LEU A 13 -6.67 -1.34 5.75
N ALA A 14 -6.12 -1.32 4.54
CA ALA A 14 -6.17 -2.47 3.63
C ALA A 14 -5.48 -3.70 4.23
N GLY A 15 -4.33 -3.51 4.90
CA GLY A 15 -3.64 -4.56 5.66
C GLY A 15 -4.48 -5.14 6.80
N LEU A 16 -5.19 -4.28 7.56
CA LEU A 16 -6.11 -4.73 8.63
C LEU A 16 -7.29 -5.53 8.08
N ILE A 17 -7.91 -5.07 6.99
CA ILE A 17 -9.03 -5.76 6.33
C ILE A 17 -8.58 -7.13 5.80
N SER A 18 -7.42 -7.18 5.14
CA SER A 18 -6.80 -8.43 4.67
C SER A 18 -6.59 -9.41 5.83
N ASN A 19 -6.03 -8.95 6.94
CA ASN A 19 -5.78 -9.78 8.12
C ASN A 19 -7.09 -10.32 8.73
N SER A 20 -8.14 -9.50 8.81
CA SER A 20 -9.45 -9.95 9.32
C SER A 20 -10.07 -11.05 8.46
N LEU A 21 -9.96 -10.94 7.14
CA LEU A 21 -10.46 -11.94 6.20
C LEU A 21 -9.69 -13.27 6.29
N TYR A 22 -8.35 -13.22 6.35
CA TYR A 22 -7.54 -14.42 6.51
C TYR A 22 -7.78 -15.12 7.85
N ARG A 23 -7.94 -14.37 8.95
CA ARG A 23 -8.26 -14.96 10.26
C ARG A 23 -9.61 -15.66 10.27
N ARG A 24 -10.60 -15.11 9.56
CA ARG A 24 -11.91 -15.76 9.40
C ARG A 24 -11.84 -17.01 8.52
N ALA A 25 -10.99 -17.01 7.49
CA ALA A 25 -10.78 -18.18 6.63
C ALA A 25 -10.03 -19.33 7.33
N LEU A 26 -9.07 -19.00 8.22
CA LEU A 26 -8.24 -19.97 8.94
C LEU A 26 -8.72 -20.26 10.38
N ASN A 27 -9.88 -19.73 10.77
CA ASN A 27 -10.49 -19.86 12.10
C ASN A 27 -9.56 -19.45 13.27
N VAL A 28 -8.64 -18.51 13.04
CA VAL A 28 -7.62 -18.09 14.01
C VAL A 28 -8.18 -17.03 14.95
N ARG A 29 -8.70 -17.46 16.11
CA ARG A 29 -9.30 -16.58 17.12
C ARG A 29 -8.28 -15.94 18.08
N GLN A 30 -7.09 -16.53 18.20
CA GLN A 30 -6.02 -16.07 19.10
C GLN A 30 -5.17 -14.94 18.48
N ALA A 31 -4.45 -14.18 19.32
CA ALA A 31 -3.54 -13.08 18.96
C ALA A 31 -4.11 -12.00 17.99
N PRO A 32 -5.27 -11.37 18.31
CA PRO A 32 -5.89 -10.41 17.41
C PRO A 32 -5.11 -9.11 17.22
N ILE A 33 -4.40 -8.65 18.24
CA ILE A 33 -3.69 -7.37 18.26
C ILE A 33 -2.26 -7.55 17.74
N THR A 34 -1.59 -8.65 18.12
CA THR A 34 -0.21 -8.97 17.73
C THR A 34 -0.06 -9.31 16.24
N SER A 35 -1.11 -9.85 15.59
CA SER A 35 -1.10 -10.09 14.14
C SER A 35 -1.55 -8.87 13.32
N SER A 36 -2.41 -8.01 13.88
CA SER A 36 -2.97 -6.86 13.16
C SER A 36 -2.05 -5.64 13.15
N LEU A 37 -1.28 -5.40 14.22
CA LEU A 37 -0.28 -4.32 14.31
C LEU A 37 0.76 -4.39 13.18
N PRO A 38 1.54 -5.46 13.03
CA PRO A 38 2.51 -5.57 11.93
C PRO A 38 1.85 -5.54 10.55
N MET A 39 0.63 -6.08 10.41
CA MET A 39 -0.14 -6.02 9.16
C MET A 39 -0.63 -4.62 8.81
N ALA A 40 -0.73 -3.69 9.76
CA ALA A 40 -1.08 -2.29 9.49
C ALA A 40 0.19 -1.43 9.33
N VAL A 41 1.15 -1.60 10.23
CA VAL A 41 2.35 -0.76 10.35
C VAL A 41 3.33 -1.03 9.20
N LEU A 42 3.53 -2.29 8.81
CA LEU A 42 4.47 -2.61 7.74
C LEU A 42 3.98 -2.09 6.38
N PRO A 43 2.73 -2.31 5.95
CA PRO A 43 2.22 -1.72 4.71
C PRO A 43 2.17 -0.18 4.76
N PHE A 44 1.84 0.39 5.91
CA PHE A 44 1.85 1.84 6.11
C PHE A 44 3.26 2.44 5.88
N LEU A 45 4.26 1.94 6.60
CA LEU A 45 5.63 2.45 6.53
C LEU A 45 6.26 2.21 5.17
N THR A 46 6.08 1.01 4.60
CA THR A 46 6.61 0.69 3.27
C THR A 46 6.00 1.57 2.20
N THR A 47 4.69 1.81 2.22
CA THR A 47 4.02 2.70 1.26
C THR A 47 4.50 4.14 1.40
N CYS A 48 4.64 4.65 2.63
CA CYS A 48 5.18 5.99 2.88
C CYS A 48 6.63 6.14 2.39
N ALA A 49 7.48 5.14 2.65
CA ALA A 49 8.88 5.14 2.23
C ALA A 49 9.01 5.06 0.71
N LEU A 50 8.27 4.14 0.07
CA LEU A 50 8.25 3.98 -1.39
C LEU A 50 7.73 5.25 -2.08
N TYR A 51 6.63 5.84 -1.58
CA TYR A 51 6.08 7.07 -2.16
C TYR A 51 7.08 8.22 -2.03
N SER A 52 7.73 8.35 -0.88
CA SER A 52 8.74 9.40 -0.67
C SER A 52 9.95 9.23 -1.59
N ALA A 53 10.46 8.01 -1.73
CA ALA A 53 11.63 7.73 -2.55
C ALA A 53 11.37 7.85 -4.06
N THR A 54 10.19 7.44 -4.54
CA THR A 54 9.91 7.31 -5.99
C THR A 54 9.06 8.43 -6.57
N VAL A 55 8.32 9.15 -5.72
CA VAL A 55 7.46 10.27 -6.12
C VAL A 55 7.97 11.56 -5.49
N SER A 56 7.99 11.69 -4.16
CA SER A 56 8.31 12.98 -3.52
C SER A 56 9.71 13.49 -3.86
N ASN A 57 10.77 12.68 -3.66
CA ASN A 57 12.16 13.08 -3.90
C ASN A 57 12.47 13.47 -5.37
N PRO A 58 12.06 12.70 -6.39
CA PRO A 58 12.33 13.08 -7.78
C PRO A 58 11.48 14.25 -8.28
N LEU A 59 10.27 14.48 -7.73
CA LEU A 59 9.56 15.74 -7.96
C LEU A 59 10.31 16.91 -7.32
N LEU A 60 10.80 16.74 -6.08
CA LEU A 60 11.54 17.75 -5.33
C LEU A 60 12.84 18.20 -6.03
N SER A 61 13.49 17.27 -6.71
CA SER A 61 14.76 17.51 -7.41
C SER A 61 14.59 18.10 -8.82
N GLY A 62 13.34 18.31 -9.30
CA GLY A 62 13.07 18.85 -10.64
C GLY A 62 13.36 17.89 -11.80
N ASP A 63 13.73 16.64 -11.51
CA ASP A 63 14.05 15.60 -12.50
C ASP A 63 12.78 14.98 -13.12
N LEU A 64 11.63 15.09 -12.42
CA LEU A 64 10.35 14.53 -12.84
C LEU A 64 9.41 15.58 -13.44
N ASN A 65 9.65 15.99 -14.69
CA ASN A 65 8.83 16.99 -15.39
C ASN A 65 7.53 16.44 -16.04
N CYS A 66 7.31 15.12 -16.04
CA CYS A 66 6.18 14.49 -16.72
C CYS A 66 4.97 14.23 -15.78
N PRO A 67 3.76 14.73 -16.11
CA PRO A 67 2.54 14.47 -15.32
C PRO A 67 2.20 12.98 -15.26
N MET A 68 2.38 12.28 -16.38
CA MET A 68 2.12 10.84 -16.48
C MET A 68 3.07 10.02 -15.61
N CYS A 69 4.33 10.44 -15.45
CA CYS A 69 5.30 9.71 -14.64
C CYS A 69 4.97 9.74 -13.16
N SER A 70 4.53 10.88 -12.61
CA SER A 70 4.15 10.97 -11.20
C SER A 70 2.87 10.17 -10.92
N ILE A 71 1.91 10.21 -11.84
CA ILE A 71 0.65 9.46 -11.76
C ILE A 71 0.93 7.95 -11.81
N ILE A 72 1.71 7.48 -12.78
CA ILE A 72 2.05 6.05 -12.91
C ILE A 72 2.83 5.57 -11.68
N ARG A 73 3.83 6.33 -11.20
CA ARG A 73 4.59 5.95 -10.01
C ARG A 73 3.72 5.94 -8.74
N GLY A 74 2.84 6.92 -8.55
CA GLY A 74 1.89 6.95 -7.45
C GLY A 74 0.90 5.78 -7.48
N ALA A 75 0.39 5.44 -8.66
CA ALA A 75 -0.48 4.27 -8.86
C ALA A 75 0.26 2.95 -8.57
N VAL A 76 1.48 2.77 -9.08
CA VAL A 76 2.30 1.57 -8.82
C VAL A 76 2.60 1.43 -7.32
N VAL A 77 3.00 2.50 -6.64
CA VAL A 77 3.24 2.46 -5.19
C VAL A 77 1.97 2.15 -4.41
N GLY A 78 0.82 2.71 -4.79
CA GLY A 78 -0.46 2.42 -4.15
C GLY A 78 -0.90 0.96 -4.32
N VAL A 79 -0.71 0.38 -5.51
CA VAL A 79 -1.05 -1.02 -5.81
C VAL A 79 -0.09 -1.99 -5.12
N ILE A 80 1.22 -1.73 -5.16
CA ILE A 80 2.21 -2.60 -4.53
C ILE A 80 2.12 -2.50 -3.01
N GLY A 81 2.18 -1.28 -2.47
CA GLY A 81 2.21 -1.04 -1.02
C GLY A 81 0.89 -1.28 -0.30
N GLY A 82 -0.24 -0.88 -0.92
CA GLY A 82 -1.57 -1.03 -0.33
C GLY A 82 -2.31 -2.31 -0.72
N GLY A 83 -1.83 -3.02 -1.73
CA GLY A 83 -2.52 -4.17 -2.31
C GLY A 83 -1.72 -5.46 -2.22
N VAL A 84 -0.68 -5.56 -3.03
CA VAL A 84 0.07 -6.81 -3.23
C VAL A 84 0.85 -7.21 -1.97
N TYR A 85 1.53 -6.24 -1.35
CA TYR A 85 2.36 -6.44 -0.16
C TYR A 85 1.57 -6.98 1.05
N PRO A 86 0.43 -6.39 1.45
CA PRO A 86 -0.37 -6.93 2.56
C PRO A 86 -0.98 -8.30 2.26
N ILE A 87 -1.27 -8.65 1.00
CA ILE A 87 -1.75 -9.99 0.65
C ILE A 87 -0.63 -11.03 0.83
N LEU A 88 0.56 -10.72 0.30
CA LEU A 88 1.73 -11.61 0.37
C LEU A 88 2.23 -11.81 1.79
N LEU A 89 2.15 -10.79 2.64
CA LEU A 89 2.54 -10.89 4.05
C LEU A 89 1.48 -11.59 4.89
N ALA A 90 0.19 -11.30 4.69
CA ALA A 90 -0.89 -11.86 5.52
C ALA A 90 -0.97 -13.39 5.39
N LEU A 91 -0.66 -13.93 4.22
CA LEU A 91 -0.78 -15.35 3.92
C LEU A 91 0.18 -16.24 4.75
N PRO A 92 1.52 -16.06 4.72
CA PRO A 92 2.45 -16.86 5.52
C PRO A 92 2.30 -16.61 7.02
N MET A 93 1.99 -15.38 7.46
CA MET A 93 1.78 -15.10 8.89
C MET A 93 0.56 -15.83 9.45
N ASN A 94 -0.57 -15.83 8.73
CA ASN A 94 -1.77 -16.53 9.19
C ASN A 94 -1.63 -18.06 9.10
N ILE A 95 -0.90 -18.59 8.10
CA ILE A 95 -0.57 -20.03 8.04
C ILE A 95 0.38 -20.43 9.19
N GLY A 96 1.39 -19.61 9.48
CA GLY A 96 2.30 -19.84 10.59
C GLY A 96 1.60 -19.87 11.95
N LEU A 97 0.64 -18.97 12.16
CA LEU A 97 -0.21 -18.98 13.35
C LEU A 97 -1.12 -20.21 13.40
N ALA A 98 -1.73 -20.59 12.27
CA ALA A 98 -2.57 -21.79 12.21
C ALA A 98 -1.79 -23.09 12.52
N SER A 99 -0.54 -23.16 12.06
CA SER A 99 0.41 -24.24 12.36
C SER A 99 0.78 -24.28 13.85
N ARG A 100 1.09 -23.10 14.43
CA ARG A 100 1.50 -22.98 15.84
C ARG A 100 0.40 -23.29 16.83
N TYR A 101 -0.85 -22.93 16.50
CA TYR A 101 -2.00 -23.09 17.40
C TYR A 101 -2.90 -24.26 16.99
N SER A 102 -2.51 -25.07 16.00
CA SER A 102 -3.27 -26.21 15.47
C SER A 102 -4.74 -25.89 15.19
N THR A 103 -5.03 -24.67 14.72
CA THR A 103 -6.40 -24.19 14.53
C THR A 103 -7.03 -24.68 13.22
N ALA A 104 -6.23 -25.17 12.27
CA ALA A 104 -6.70 -25.71 11.00
C ALA A 104 -5.85 -26.93 10.58
N PRO A 105 -6.45 -27.93 9.93
CA PRO A 105 -5.71 -29.07 9.37
C PRO A 105 -4.75 -28.56 8.29
N MET A 106 -3.46 -28.73 8.55
CA MET A 106 -2.39 -28.23 7.68
C MET A 106 -2.14 -29.24 6.56
N PRO A 107 -1.98 -28.79 5.29
CA PRO A 107 -1.78 -29.69 4.16
C PRO A 107 -0.46 -30.45 4.25
N GLU A 108 -0.44 -31.66 3.69
CA GLU A 108 0.78 -32.45 3.51
C GLU A 108 1.80 -31.68 2.65
N LYS A 109 3.11 -31.83 2.94
CA LYS A 109 4.20 -30.96 2.43
C LYS A 109 4.19 -30.73 0.91
N GLY A 110 3.62 -31.65 0.12
CA GLY A 110 3.51 -31.53 -1.33
C GLY A 110 2.46 -30.54 -1.87
N ASN A 111 1.45 -30.16 -1.06
CA ASN A 111 0.28 -29.39 -1.57
C ASN A 111 0.12 -28.00 -0.95
N MET A 112 1.15 -27.49 -0.28
CA MET A 112 1.13 -26.19 0.42
C MET A 112 0.78 -25.02 -0.51
N ILE A 113 1.39 -24.96 -1.70
CA ILE A 113 1.14 -23.85 -2.65
C ILE A 113 -0.31 -23.85 -3.12
N ARG A 114 -0.87 -25.02 -3.40
CA ARG A 114 -2.27 -25.16 -3.83
C ARG A 114 -3.23 -24.71 -2.73
N TYR A 115 -2.97 -25.11 -1.48
CA TYR A 115 -3.72 -24.66 -0.31
C TYR A 115 -3.64 -23.14 -0.11
N CYS A 116 -2.45 -22.54 -0.27
CA CYS A 116 -2.24 -21.10 -0.23
C CYS A 116 -3.09 -20.37 -1.30
N VAL A 117 -3.10 -20.88 -2.53
CA VAL A 117 -3.90 -20.32 -3.64
C VAL A 117 -5.40 -20.47 -3.38
N GLU A 118 -5.82 -21.60 -2.82
CA GLU A 118 -7.23 -21.90 -2.56
C GLU A 118 -7.82 -21.03 -1.44
N ILE A 119 -7.06 -20.80 -0.36
CA ILE A 119 -7.43 -19.87 0.72
C ILE A 119 -7.35 -18.42 0.26
N SER A 120 -6.36 -18.07 -0.56
CA SER A 120 -6.21 -16.69 -1.03
C SER A 120 -7.25 -16.29 -2.08
N ARG A 121 -7.77 -17.21 -2.90
CA ARG A 121 -8.82 -16.93 -3.92
C ARG A 121 -10.04 -16.15 -3.38
N PRO A 122 -10.74 -16.60 -2.32
CA PRO A 122 -11.89 -15.86 -1.79
C PRO A 122 -11.48 -14.53 -1.15
N VAL A 123 -10.31 -14.46 -0.51
CA VAL A 123 -9.78 -13.23 0.10
C VAL A 123 -9.45 -12.21 -0.99
N LEU A 124 -8.73 -12.62 -2.05
CA LEU A 124 -8.41 -11.83 -3.23
C LEU A 124 -9.67 -11.31 -3.92
N ARG A 125 -10.71 -12.13 -4.04
CA ARG A 125 -11.99 -11.70 -4.63
C ARG A 125 -12.64 -10.57 -3.81
N ARG A 126 -12.57 -10.62 -2.48
CA ARG A 126 -13.07 -9.56 -1.59
C ARG A 126 -12.17 -8.31 -1.61
N MET A 127 -10.85 -8.53 -1.63
CA MET A 127 -9.81 -7.50 -1.70
C MET A 127 -9.76 -6.79 -3.05
N ARG A 128 -10.34 -7.34 -4.13
CA ARG A 128 -10.34 -6.70 -5.44
C ARG A 128 -10.98 -5.31 -5.42
N ALA A 129 -12.04 -5.12 -4.62
CA ALA A 129 -12.66 -3.80 -4.45
C ALA A 129 -11.72 -2.82 -3.74
N VAL A 130 -11.01 -3.29 -2.71
CA VAL A 130 -10.01 -2.51 -1.96
C VAL A 130 -8.83 -2.14 -2.87
N LEU A 131 -8.33 -3.09 -3.69
CA LEU A 131 -7.30 -2.85 -4.70
C LEU A 131 -7.69 -1.80 -5.73
N VAL A 132 -8.91 -1.86 -6.26
CA VAL A 132 -9.41 -0.85 -7.22
C VAL A 132 -9.51 0.51 -6.55
N LEU A 133 -9.97 0.55 -5.30
CA LEU A 133 -10.04 1.78 -4.51
C LEU A 133 -8.62 2.34 -4.24
N GLN A 134 -7.65 1.51 -3.87
CA GLN A 134 -6.25 1.89 -3.69
C GLN A 134 -5.62 2.41 -4.98
N ALA A 135 -5.89 1.78 -6.12
CA ALA A 135 -5.41 2.24 -7.42
C ALA A 135 -6.02 3.61 -7.78
N PHE A 136 -7.32 3.79 -7.54
CA PHE A 136 -8.00 5.06 -7.75
C PHE A 136 -7.43 6.17 -6.87
N PHE A 137 -7.30 5.92 -5.56
CA PHE A 137 -6.70 6.88 -4.62
C PHE A 137 -5.25 7.18 -4.95
N GLY A 138 -4.43 6.18 -5.30
CA GLY A 138 -3.03 6.38 -5.68
C GLY A 138 -2.88 7.24 -6.94
N THR A 139 -3.75 7.03 -7.94
CA THR A 139 -3.80 7.82 -9.17
C THR A 139 -4.24 9.26 -8.87
N TYR A 140 -5.33 9.44 -8.11
CA TYR A 140 -5.88 10.74 -7.74
C TYR A 140 -4.92 11.57 -6.89
N LEU A 141 -4.23 10.94 -5.94
CA LEU A 141 -3.22 11.61 -5.14
C LEU A 141 -2.03 12.03 -6.01
N GLY A 142 -1.57 11.16 -6.91
CA GLY A 142 -0.47 11.45 -7.83
C GLY A 142 -0.76 12.66 -8.72
N SER A 143 -1.98 12.76 -9.27
CA SER A 143 -2.38 13.91 -10.10
C SER A 143 -2.45 15.21 -9.29
N ARG A 144 -3.00 15.17 -8.07
CA ARG A 144 -3.04 16.34 -7.17
C ARG A 144 -1.65 16.76 -6.69
N HIS A 145 -0.76 15.81 -6.45
CA HIS A 145 0.63 16.07 -6.09
C HIS A 145 1.34 16.82 -7.20
N TYR A 146 1.18 16.36 -8.43
CA TYR A 146 1.76 17.02 -9.61
C TYR A 146 1.23 18.45 -9.76
N GLU A 147 -0.09 18.66 -9.73
CA GLU A 147 -0.71 19.98 -9.90
C GLU A 147 -0.24 21.01 -8.85
N THR A 148 -0.12 20.57 -7.60
CA THR A 148 0.37 21.41 -6.50
C THR A 148 1.86 21.75 -6.68
N TYR A 149 2.65 20.74 -7.09
CA TYR A 149 4.08 20.90 -7.28
C TYR A 149 4.40 21.83 -8.46
N THR A 150 3.68 21.70 -9.57
CA THR A 150 3.85 22.59 -10.73
C THR A 150 3.45 24.03 -10.39
N LYS A 151 2.37 24.24 -9.62
CA LYS A 151 1.98 25.59 -9.17
C LYS A 151 3.06 26.22 -8.30
N LEU A 152 3.64 25.46 -7.36
CA LEU A 152 4.75 25.92 -6.54
C LEU A 152 5.99 26.24 -7.38
N ALA A 153 6.37 25.35 -8.31
CA ALA A 153 7.50 25.58 -9.20
C ALA A 153 7.31 26.85 -10.06
N THR A 154 6.12 27.10 -10.59
CA THR A 154 5.82 28.32 -11.35
C THR A 154 5.87 29.58 -10.47
N ILE A 155 5.49 29.51 -9.20
CA ILE A 155 5.57 30.66 -8.29
C ILE A 155 7.03 30.94 -7.90
N THR A 156 7.83 29.89 -7.66
CA THR A 156 9.21 30.02 -7.21
C THR A 156 10.18 30.34 -8.36
N PHE A 157 9.95 29.80 -9.55
CA PHE A 157 10.85 29.93 -10.71
C PHE A 157 10.23 30.62 -11.92
N GLY A 158 8.95 31.01 -11.85
CA GLY A 158 8.31 31.82 -12.91
C GLY A 158 8.72 33.29 -12.83
N PRO A 159 8.36 34.08 -13.85
CA PRO A 159 8.86 35.45 -14.07
C PRO A 159 8.49 36.47 -12.97
N GLY A 160 7.81 36.07 -11.90
CA GLY A 160 7.56 36.89 -10.70
C GLY A 160 8.58 36.69 -9.57
N GLY A 161 9.57 35.81 -9.75
CA GLY A 161 10.64 35.55 -8.76
C GLY A 161 11.78 36.59 -8.74
N GLU A 162 11.77 37.56 -9.66
CA GLU A 162 12.77 38.63 -9.75
C GLU A 162 12.44 39.90 -8.93
N GLU A 163 11.31 39.96 -8.20
CA GLU A 163 10.95 41.15 -7.39
C GLU A 163 11.15 41.00 -5.87
N LEU A 164 11.88 39.98 -5.40
CA LEU A 164 12.17 39.80 -3.95
C LEU A 164 13.68 39.76 -3.63
N LYS A 165 14.49 40.37 -4.48
CA LYS A 165 15.89 40.70 -4.20
C LYS A 165 16.12 42.18 -4.45
N ASP A 166 15.57 43.02 -3.58
CA ASP A 166 16.13 44.33 -3.19
C ASP A 166 15.63 44.69 -1.79
#